data_AF-A0A7S2VNF9-F1
#
_entry.id   AF-A0A7S2VNF9-F1
#
_cell.length_a   1.000
_cell.length_b   1.000
_cell.length_c   1.000
_cell.angle_alpha   90.00
_cell.angle_beta   90.00
_cell.angle_gamma   90.00
#
_symmetry.space_group_name_H-M   'P 1'
#
loop_
_entity.id
_entity.type
_entity.pdbx_description
1 polymer ?
#
loop_
_entity_poly.entity_id
_entity_poly.type
_entity_poly.pdbx_seq_one_letter_code
_entity_poly.pdbx_strand_id
1 'polypeptide(L)'
;GVVGDNLWLWRADHEVPSNEGVTDSRNEVFHGLEVNGDDVIMYGLFCEHSLRDQTVWNGENGKTFFYQCELPYDVTQANFGDLGYAGYAVGAHVASHSLEGAGVYSYCRDYDVHVRSGFKAPGVRLHHANLFTVFLNGKGGIDSVLDGRGPSSS
;
A
#
# COMPACT_ATOMS: atom_id res chain seq x y z
N GLY A 1 18.81 15.60 0.97
CA GLY A 1 17.77 14.57 0.85
C GLY A 1 17.02 14.46 2.16
N VAL A 2 15.79 13.96 2.11
CA VAL A 2 15.02 13.56 3.30
C VAL A 2 15.26 12.08 3.54
N VAL A 3 15.41 11.69 4.80
CA VAL A 3 15.50 10.28 5.21
C VAL A 3 14.40 10.01 6.22
N GLY A 4 13.58 9.01 5.95
CA GLY A 4 12.73 8.36 6.95
C GLY A 4 13.36 7.06 7.42
N ASP A 5 13.34 6.84 8.72
CA ASP A 5 13.90 5.64 9.35
C ASP A 5 12.92 5.18 10.42
N ASN A 6 12.42 3.96 10.28
CA ASN A 6 11.50 3.29 11.19
C ASN A 6 10.21 4.09 11.43
N LEU A 7 9.46 4.32 10.34
CA LEU A 7 8.20 5.07 10.36
C LEU A 7 7.00 4.13 10.27
N TRP A 8 6.04 4.33 11.17
CA TRP A 8 4.74 3.66 11.13
C TRP A 8 3.61 4.67 10.99
N LEU A 9 2.95 4.63 9.84
CA LEU A 9 1.86 5.52 9.44
C LEU A 9 0.58 4.71 9.41
N TRP A 10 -0.14 4.71 10.54
CA TRP A 10 -1.27 3.81 10.77
C TRP A 10 -2.57 4.61 10.85
N ARG A 11 -3.48 4.37 9.90
CA ARG A 11 -4.90 4.71 10.09
C ARG A 11 -5.52 3.61 10.94
N ALA A 12 -6.15 3.97 12.06
CA ALA A 12 -6.65 2.98 12.99
C ALA A 12 -7.65 1.99 12.37
N ASP A 13 -7.38 0.70 12.44
CA ASP A 13 -8.32 -0.37 12.07
C ASP A 13 -9.13 -0.90 13.27
N HIS A 14 -8.68 -0.62 14.50
CA HIS A 14 -9.35 -0.94 15.75
C HIS A 14 -9.08 0.08 16.85
N GLU A 15 -9.92 0.04 17.89
CA GLU A 15 -9.76 0.84 19.10
C GLU A 15 -9.05 0.06 20.22
N VAL A 16 -8.36 0.78 21.09
CA VAL A 16 -7.75 0.22 22.32
C VAL A 16 -8.49 0.80 23.53
N PRO A 17 -8.89 -0.02 24.53
CA PRO A 17 -8.56 -1.43 24.75
C PRO A 17 -9.63 -2.43 24.29
N SER A 18 -10.75 -1.97 23.71
CA SER A 18 -11.87 -2.84 23.34
C SER A 18 -11.52 -3.80 22.19
N ASN A 19 -10.49 -3.48 21.39
CA ASN A 19 -10.17 -4.12 20.12
C ASN A 19 -11.38 -4.15 19.16
N GLU A 20 -12.32 -3.20 19.32
CA GLU A 20 -13.43 -3.04 18.40
C GLU A 20 -12.93 -2.47 17.08
N GLY A 21 -13.33 -3.10 15.98
CA GLY A 21 -12.93 -2.69 14.64
C GLY A 21 -13.54 -1.35 14.25
N VAL A 22 -12.75 -0.48 13.65
CA VAL A 22 -13.25 0.72 12.98
C VAL A 22 -13.93 0.30 11.67
N THR A 23 -15.14 0.82 11.44
CA THR A 23 -15.97 0.54 10.26
C THR A 23 -16.38 1.85 9.57
N ASP A 24 -16.89 1.72 8.34
CA ASP A 24 -17.53 2.80 7.58
C ASP A 24 -16.64 4.04 7.40
N SER A 25 -15.32 3.86 7.41
CA SER A 25 -14.36 4.94 7.17
C SER A 25 -14.44 6.10 8.17
N ARG A 26 -14.92 5.87 9.41
CA ARG A 26 -15.18 6.92 10.41
C ARG A 26 -13.94 7.62 11.02
N ASN A 27 -12.77 7.46 10.39
CA ASN A 27 -11.48 8.04 10.77
C ASN A 27 -10.65 8.29 9.50
N GLU A 28 -11.14 9.16 8.64
CA GLU A 28 -10.63 9.33 7.27
C GLU A 28 -9.14 9.73 7.23
N VAL A 29 -8.36 8.93 6.50
CA VAL A 29 -7.00 9.24 6.03
C VAL A 29 -6.94 8.78 4.59
N PHE A 30 -6.74 9.69 3.63
CA PHE A 30 -6.76 9.32 2.21
C PHE A 30 -5.48 8.62 1.77
N HIS A 31 -4.32 9.18 2.14
CA HIS A 31 -3.00 8.61 1.89
C HIS A 31 -2.23 8.64 3.21
N GLY A 32 -1.50 7.58 3.53
CA GLY A 32 -0.65 7.55 4.72
C GLY A 32 0.66 8.30 4.47
N LEU A 33 1.21 8.17 3.25
CA LEU A 33 2.41 8.87 2.82
C LEU A 33 2.29 9.37 1.37
N GLU A 34 2.68 10.61 1.14
CA GLU A 34 2.90 11.17 -0.20
C GLU A 34 4.31 11.78 -0.28
N VAL A 35 5.15 11.24 -1.17
CA VAL A 35 6.53 11.68 -1.36
C VAL A 35 6.67 12.42 -2.68
N ASN A 36 6.76 13.76 -2.60
CA ASN A 36 6.92 14.64 -3.77
C ASN A 36 8.36 15.11 -4.01
N GLY A 37 9.27 14.88 -3.06
CA GLY A 37 10.67 15.30 -3.17
C GLY A 37 11.53 14.23 -3.83
N ASP A 38 12.59 14.68 -4.51
CA ASP A 38 13.61 13.81 -5.09
C ASP A 38 14.61 13.34 -4.02
N ASP A 39 15.28 12.22 -4.31
CA ASP A 39 16.36 11.63 -3.48
C ASP A 39 15.93 11.36 -2.03
N VAL A 40 14.65 11.01 -1.83
CA VAL A 40 14.11 10.57 -0.53
C VAL A 40 14.42 9.11 -0.31
N ILE A 41 14.87 8.78 0.89
CA ILE A 41 15.20 7.40 1.29
C ILE A 41 14.35 7.00 2.50
N MET A 42 13.77 5.81 2.43
CA MET A 42 13.03 5.19 3.52
C MET A 42 13.72 3.88 3.93
N TYR A 43 13.98 3.73 5.24
CA TYR A 43 14.40 2.49 5.87
C TYR A 43 13.31 2.03 6.84
N GLY A 44 12.75 0.84 6.65
CA GLY A 44 11.72 0.30 7.55
C GLY A 44 10.45 1.15 7.53
N LEU A 45 9.71 1.14 6.41
CA LEU A 45 8.46 1.89 6.27
C LEU A 45 7.24 0.98 6.44
N PHE A 46 6.34 1.37 7.33
CA PHE A 46 5.06 0.72 7.59
C PHE A 46 3.94 1.73 7.31
N CYS A 47 3.00 1.42 6.42
CA CYS A 47 1.93 2.35 6.05
C CYS A 47 0.63 1.60 5.79
N GLU A 48 -0.41 1.88 6.60
CA GLU A 48 -1.56 0.96 6.72
C GLU A 48 -2.91 1.67 6.72
N HIS A 49 -3.90 0.96 6.17
CA HIS A 49 -5.34 1.19 6.22
C HIS A 49 -5.88 2.54 5.71
N SER A 50 -5.11 3.33 4.98
CA SER A 50 -5.60 4.54 4.30
C SER A 50 -6.70 4.22 3.27
N LEU A 51 -7.55 5.19 2.96
CA LEU A 51 -8.74 5.01 2.11
C LEU A 51 -8.45 5.09 0.60
N ARG A 52 -7.21 5.38 0.21
CA ARG A 52 -6.73 5.38 -1.18
C ARG A 52 -5.39 4.65 -1.28
N ASP A 53 -4.55 5.01 -2.25
CA ASP A 53 -3.17 4.51 -2.31
C ASP A 53 -2.46 4.78 -0.97
N GLN A 54 -1.91 3.74 -0.34
CA GLN A 54 -1.37 3.86 1.03
C GLN A 54 -0.13 4.76 1.02
N THR A 55 0.81 4.44 0.14
CA THR A 55 1.98 5.26 -0.20
C THR A 55 1.91 5.70 -1.64
N VAL A 56 2.07 7.01 -1.88
CA VAL A 56 2.21 7.62 -3.21
C VAL A 56 3.62 8.20 -3.35
N TRP A 57 4.32 7.83 -4.42
CA TRP A 57 5.68 8.29 -4.70
C TRP A 57 5.76 9.01 -6.04
N ASN A 58 6.05 10.32 -5.99
CA ASN A 58 6.09 11.21 -7.15
C ASN A 58 7.50 11.76 -7.44
N GLY A 59 8.43 11.67 -6.48
CA GLY A 59 9.80 12.16 -6.64
C GLY A 59 10.76 11.16 -7.28
N GLU A 60 11.81 11.67 -7.92
CA GLU A 60 12.86 10.89 -8.59
C GLU A 60 13.87 10.29 -7.62
N ASN A 61 14.55 9.22 -8.06
CA ASN A 61 15.62 8.53 -7.34
C ASN A 61 15.25 8.04 -5.94
N GLY A 62 13.95 7.84 -5.70
CA GLY A 62 13.44 7.35 -4.43
C GLY A 62 13.90 5.94 -4.12
N LYS A 63 14.19 5.67 -2.84
CA LYS A 63 14.61 4.35 -2.37
C LYS A 63 13.85 3.96 -1.11
N THR A 64 13.27 2.76 -1.13
CA THR A 64 12.63 2.17 0.04
C THR A 64 13.25 0.81 0.31
N PHE A 65 13.89 0.70 1.47
CA PHE A 65 14.44 -0.55 1.99
C PHE A 65 13.53 -1.06 3.08
N PHE A 66 12.85 -2.17 2.81
CA PHE A 66 11.76 -2.73 3.60
C PHE A 66 10.48 -1.89 3.58
N TYR A 67 9.38 -2.52 3.18
CA TYR A 67 8.04 -1.94 3.24
C TYR A 67 7.01 -2.98 3.71
N GLN A 68 6.12 -2.57 4.60
CA GLN A 68 4.98 -3.36 5.03
C GLN A 68 3.71 -2.49 4.93
N CYS A 69 2.62 -3.10 4.49
CA CYS A 69 1.36 -2.40 4.28
C CYS A 69 0.15 -3.32 4.33
N GLU A 70 -0.72 -3.13 5.31
CA GLU A 70 -2.06 -3.71 5.29
C GLU A 70 -3.08 -2.77 4.63
N LEU A 71 -3.88 -3.30 3.72
CA LEU A 71 -4.96 -2.56 3.07
C LEU A 71 -6.12 -2.30 4.07
N PRO A 72 -6.96 -1.27 3.87
CA PRO A 72 -8.07 -0.99 4.77
C PRO A 72 -9.09 -2.14 4.79
N TYR A 73 -9.58 -2.46 5.99
CA TYR A 73 -10.49 -3.59 6.18
C TYR A 73 -11.97 -3.24 5.92
N ASP A 74 -12.28 -1.95 5.97
CA ASP A 74 -13.63 -1.38 6.02
C ASP A 74 -14.06 -0.72 4.70
N VAL A 75 -13.29 -0.91 3.63
CA VAL A 75 -13.63 -0.42 2.28
C VAL A 75 -14.47 -1.44 1.50
N THR A 76 -15.09 -0.95 0.42
CA THR A 76 -15.93 -1.71 -0.50
C THR A 76 -15.24 -1.88 -1.86
N GLN A 77 -15.76 -2.77 -2.70
CA GLN A 77 -15.31 -2.88 -4.08
C GLN A 77 -15.41 -1.53 -4.82
N ALA A 78 -16.52 -0.81 -4.67
CA ALA A 78 -16.80 0.42 -5.42
C ALA A 78 -15.90 1.61 -5.02
N ASN A 79 -15.54 1.73 -3.74
CA ASN A 79 -14.75 2.87 -3.24
C ASN A 79 -13.25 2.58 -3.11
N PHE A 80 -12.80 1.36 -3.41
CA PHE A 80 -11.38 1.02 -3.34
C PHE A 80 -10.90 0.12 -4.49
N GLY A 81 -11.49 -1.07 -4.62
CA GLY A 81 -11.09 -2.05 -5.64
C GLY A 81 -11.26 -1.53 -7.07
N ASP A 82 -12.46 -1.06 -7.42
CA ASP A 82 -12.79 -0.52 -8.75
C ASP A 82 -12.04 0.77 -9.08
N LEU A 83 -11.62 1.51 -8.06
CA LEU A 83 -10.79 2.71 -8.21
C LEU A 83 -9.31 2.38 -8.41
N GLY A 84 -8.92 1.10 -8.25
CA GLY A 84 -7.56 0.64 -8.50
C GLY A 84 -6.52 1.19 -7.53
N TYR A 85 -6.91 1.46 -6.28
CA TYR A 85 -5.95 1.81 -5.23
C TYR A 85 -5.07 0.61 -4.84
N ALA A 86 -3.86 0.90 -4.40
CA ALA A 86 -2.83 -0.09 -4.12
C ALA A 86 -2.09 0.22 -2.80
N GLY A 87 -1.30 -0.74 -2.34
CA GLY A 87 -0.45 -0.56 -1.16
C GLY A 87 0.71 0.41 -1.41
N TYR A 88 1.23 0.48 -2.63
CA TYR A 88 2.32 1.39 -2.98
C TYR A 88 2.24 1.79 -4.45
N ALA A 89 2.15 3.09 -4.72
CA ALA A 89 1.96 3.63 -6.06
C ALA A 89 3.08 4.61 -6.43
N VAL A 90 3.82 4.31 -7.48
CA VAL A 90 4.81 5.21 -8.09
C VAL A 90 4.16 5.91 -9.29
N GLY A 91 4.31 7.23 -9.35
CA GLY A 91 3.79 8.04 -10.45
C GLY A 91 4.36 7.62 -11.80
N ALA A 92 3.53 7.62 -12.84
CA ALA A 92 3.92 7.18 -14.20
C ALA A 92 5.02 8.04 -14.84
N HIS A 93 5.23 9.26 -14.33
CA HIS A 93 6.27 10.18 -14.78
C HIS A 93 7.63 9.91 -14.14
N VAL A 94 7.70 9.12 -13.07
CA VAL A 94 8.95 8.84 -12.36
C VAL A 94 9.82 7.95 -13.24
N ALA A 95 11.08 8.34 -13.46
CA ALA A 95 12.03 7.59 -14.26
C ALA A 95 12.86 6.61 -13.42
N SER A 96 13.13 6.94 -12.16
CA SER A 96 14.04 6.20 -11.27
C SER A 96 13.42 5.99 -9.90
N HIS A 97 13.22 4.72 -9.52
CA HIS A 97 12.73 4.34 -8.20
C HIS A 97 13.23 2.93 -7.81
N SER A 98 13.51 2.70 -6.53
CA SER A 98 13.93 1.42 -5.97
C SER A 98 13.09 1.06 -4.76
N LEU A 99 12.61 -0.19 -4.74
CA LEU A 99 11.80 -0.75 -3.66
C LEU A 99 12.23 -2.20 -3.43
N GLU A 100 12.72 -2.48 -2.23
CA GLU A 100 13.32 -3.77 -1.86
C GLU A 100 12.66 -4.35 -0.61
N GLY A 101 12.27 -5.63 -0.65
CA GLY A 101 11.69 -6.34 0.49
C GLY A 101 10.35 -5.75 0.93
N ALA A 102 9.36 -5.75 0.02
CA ALA A 102 8.10 -5.06 0.24
C ALA A 102 6.91 -6.02 0.17
N GLY A 103 6.05 -5.95 1.20
CA GLY A 103 4.84 -6.75 1.33
C GLY A 103 3.58 -5.89 1.38
N VAL A 104 2.55 -6.30 0.62
CA VAL A 104 1.19 -5.74 0.73
C VAL A 104 0.21 -6.85 1.12
N TYR A 105 -0.57 -6.61 2.16
CA TYR A 105 -1.41 -7.62 2.80
C TYR A 105 -2.88 -7.23 2.69
N SER A 106 -3.75 -8.22 2.46
CA SER A 106 -5.19 -8.03 2.47
C SER A 106 -5.87 -8.79 3.61
N TYR A 107 -6.76 -8.08 4.30
CA TYR A 107 -7.73 -8.62 5.24
C TYR A 107 -9.06 -7.86 5.07
N CYS A 108 -9.76 -8.10 3.96
CA CYS A 108 -11.05 -7.44 3.72
C CYS A 108 -12.10 -8.04 4.66
N ARG A 109 -12.18 -7.48 5.88
CA ARG A 109 -13.01 -7.97 6.98
C ARG A 109 -14.50 -7.77 6.65
N ASP A 110 -14.85 -6.58 6.18
CA ASP A 110 -16.25 -6.14 6.14
C ASP A 110 -16.90 -6.51 4.80
N TYR A 111 -16.23 -6.25 3.68
CA TYR A 111 -16.75 -6.45 2.32
C TYR A 111 -15.84 -7.34 1.47
N ASP A 112 -16.42 -7.93 0.43
CA ASP A 112 -15.68 -8.67 -0.59
C ASP A 112 -15.04 -7.68 -1.57
N VAL A 113 -13.71 -7.60 -1.57
CA VAL A 113 -12.94 -6.60 -2.33
C VAL A 113 -11.78 -7.26 -3.04
N HIS A 114 -11.76 -7.13 -4.36
CA HIS A 114 -10.66 -7.51 -5.23
C HIS A 114 -9.82 -6.29 -5.60
N VAL A 115 -8.58 -6.31 -5.14
CA VAL A 115 -7.59 -5.27 -5.39
C VAL A 115 -6.72 -5.68 -6.57
N ARG A 116 -6.75 -4.90 -7.65
CA ARG A 116 -6.10 -5.25 -8.92
C ARG A 116 -4.61 -5.60 -8.76
N SER A 117 -3.87 -4.79 -8.02
CA SER A 117 -2.44 -5.02 -7.77
C SER A 117 -2.02 -4.47 -6.41
N GLY A 118 -1.12 -5.17 -5.70
CA GLY A 118 -0.55 -4.66 -4.45
C GLY A 118 0.36 -3.45 -4.67
N PHE A 119 1.07 -3.43 -5.80
CA PHE A 119 1.99 -2.37 -6.21
C PHE A 119 1.61 -1.82 -7.59
N LYS A 120 1.73 -0.50 -7.76
CA LYS A 120 1.61 0.21 -9.05
C LYS A 120 2.90 0.96 -9.36
N ALA A 121 3.50 0.74 -10.51
CA ALA A 121 4.68 1.52 -10.93
C ALA A 121 4.84 1.50 -12.46
N PRO A 122 3.86 2.06 -13.19
CA PRO A 122 3.87 2.07 -14.65
C PRO A 122 5.04 2.90 -15.17
N GLY A 123 5.88 2.30 -16.04
CA GLY A 123 6.94 3.02 -16.74
C GLY A 123 8.29 3.07 -16.04
N VAL A 124 8.37 2.68 -14.77
CA VAL A 124 9.64 2.63 -14.04
C VAL A 124 10.37 1.33 -14.35
N ARG A 125 11.67 1.41 -14.68
CA ARG A 125 12.58 0.26 -14.59
C ARG A 125 12.89 0.03 -13.13
N LEU A 126 11.99 -0.67 -12.45
CA LEU A 126 12.11 -0.86 -11.02
C LEU A 126 13.24 -1.84 -10.73
N HIS A 127 14.18 -1.42 -9.90
CA HIS A 127 15.05 -2.35 -9.20
C HIS A 127 14.23 -2.95 -8.05
N HIS A 128 13.42 -3.97 -8.38
CA HIS A 128 12.60 -4.70 -7.44
C HIS A 128 13.26 -6.00 -7.05
N ALA A 129 13.50 -6.16 -5.76
CA ALA A 129 13.83 -7.44 -5.16
C ALA A 129 12.76 -7.75 -4.12
N ASN A 130 12.15 -8.94 -4.23
CA ASN A 130 11.27 -9.51 -3.21
C ASN A 130 10.01 -8.68 -2.92
N LEU A 131 9.26 -8.30 -3.96
CA LEU A 131 7.87 -7.86 -3.79
C LEU A 131 6.96 -9.07 -3.62
N PHE A 132 5.99 -8.98 -2.71
CA PHE A 132 5.01 -10.03 -2.52
C PHE A 132 3.68 -9.48 -2.01
N THR A 133 2.63 -10.26 -2.21
CA THR A 133 1.30 -10.00 -1.64
C THR A 133 0.88 -11.18 -0.79
N VAL A 134 0.10 -10.92 0.26
CA VAL A 134 -0.40 -11.96 1.16
C VAL A 134 -1.87 -11.72 1.44
N PHE A 135 -2.67 -12.76 1.27
CA PHE A 135 -4.02 -12.81 1.82
C PHE A 135 -3.92 -13.33 3.25
N LEU A 136 -4.23 -12.48 4.23
CA LEU A 136 -4.17 -12.84 5.64
C LEU A 136 -5.37 -13.71 6.01
N ASN A 137 -6.58 -13.21 5.69
CA ASN A 137 -7.87 -13.85 5.95
C ASN A 137 -9.00 -13.00 5.31
N GLY A 138 -10.25 -13.30 5.62
CA GLY A 138 -11.40 -12.46 5.28
C GLY A 138 -11.99 -12.81 3.91
N LYS A 139 -12.23 -11.78 3.09
CA LYS A 139 -12.88 -11.89 1.77
C LYS A 139 -11.99 -11.29 0.69
N GLY A 140 -12.30 -11.58 -0.57
CA GLY A 140 -11.61 -11.01 -1.72
C GLY A 140 -10.12 -11.33 -1.74
N GLY A 141 -9.30 -10.35 -2.13
CA GLY A 141 -7.87 -10.56 -2.25
C GLY A 141 -7.16 -9.50 -3.09
N ILE A 142 -5.92 -9.82 -3.44
CA ILE A 142 -5.09 -9.02 -4.33
C ILE A 142 -4.82 -9.85 -5.59
N ASP A 143 -5.24 -9.39 -6.75
CA ASP A 143 -5.26 -10.19 -7.98
C ASP A 143 -3.87 -10.35 -8.61
N SER A 144 -2.93 -9.45 -8.28
CA SER A 144 -1.55 -9.52 -8.76
C SER A 144 -0.58 -8.75 -7.86
N VAL A 145 0.71 -9.08 -7.93
CA VAL A 145 1.74 -8.39 -7.16
C VAL A 145 1.96 -6.97 -7.70
N LEU A 146 2.32 -6.83 -8.97
CA LEU A 146 2.74 -5.55 -9.56
C LEU A 146 2.14 -5.36 -10.95
N ASP A 147 1.37 -4.30 -11.15
CA ASP A 147 0.83 -3.88 -12.47
C ASP A 147 0.23 -5.04 -13.30
N GLY A 148 -0.57 -5.90 -12.66
CA GLY A 148 -1.20 -7.07 -13.30
C GLY A 148 -0.29 -8.29 -13.45
N ARG A 149 0.88 -8.32 -12.81
CA ARG A 149 1.86 -9.41 -12.88
C ARG A 149 2.10 -10.05 -11.52
N GLY A 150 2.48 -11.33 -11.54
CA GLY A 150 2.59 -12.15 -10.34
C GLY A 150 1.27 -12.83 -10.00
N PRO A 151 1.31 -13.87 -9.15
CA PRO A 151 0.12 -14.61 -8.76
C PRO A 151 -0.82 -13.75 -7.90
N SER A 152 -2.10 -14.14 -7.87
CA SER A 152 -3.05 -13.60 -6.92
C SER A 152 -2.80 -14.14 -5.51
N SER A 153 -3.29 -13.41 -4.52
CA SER A 153 -3.43 -13.84 -3.13
C SER A 153 -4.87 -13.62 -2.68
N SER A 154 -5.60 -14.70 -2.44
CA SER A 154 -7.03 -14.77 -2.12
C SER A 154 -7.35 -16.09 -1.42
#